data_AF-A0A8H5AXK8-F1
#
_entry.id   AF-A0A8H5AXK8-F1
#
_cell.length_a   1.000
_cell.length_b   1.000
_cell.length_c   1.000
_cell.angle_alpha   90.00
_cell.angle_beta   90.00
_cell.angle_gamma   90.00
#
_symmetry.space_group_name_H-M   'P 1'
#
loop_
_entity.id
_entity.type
_entity.pdbx_description
1 polymer ?
#
loop_
_entity_poly.entity_id
_entity_poly.type
_entity_poly.pdbx_seq_one_letter_code
_entity_poly.pdbx_strand_id
1 'polypeptide(L)'
;MSDSPQAPSEPAINQTAERFKAEGNQLHQQGQFRAAYEKYTEAIKEDPTNAIYFANRAASSLALKEFLDAAADSLKATELDPQYAKAWSRYATACFNLSSWTKSINAWKKALKCLPSESESTETDKRMRSQFTAGLKKSQEASATPAFQASTFQGGTPNQMPWHKAEAMEAGLRAVGKMSSAFVILEAYRSFKEGVDAMKILEQKKMNGQLAWVGKQNALELISNGVMEDPRIFHFDSNDWMTKYNNQVIFEAQMHGAWTEGGANIVKKESVERLKKEGWDKVRPALATTVRAWIMCGFQSTTFGNNKLALEYFTRAEEVLKWGSNLWGKVSAKNRGVVFEKTFIRAVSRMRLKAMHEYRAQGQKDCPVTFNDIAKYSEEIVAEVEANAPGKVGGPVEISPATMGSFYMYPRAEALSTLGWCHTQRGLAATTAEDAQELFTKSAMYYMQAAEGLPLDDEYAAVYFKAALEAHWWMPESQSIGITLSILARVQESFQAYQKLWEHSPIAKERDPQIHHALGFGLDCFAALAQGKIVDSDIVKPMAVRGKDKWAGPEVVYI
;
A
#
# COMPACT_ATOMS: atom_id res chain seq x y z
N MET A 1 67.17 -25.13 -17.62
CA MET A 1 66.06 -24.24 -18.00
C MET A 1 64.98 -24.42 -16.94
N SER A 2 64.89 -23.47 -16.01
CA SER A 2 63.92 -23.47 -14.93
C SER A 2 62.68 -22.72 -15.39
N ASP A 3 61.58 -23.44 -15.63
CA ASP A 3 60.26 -22.85 -15.81
C ASP A 3 59.77 -22.33 -14.45
N SER A 4 59.74 -21.02 -14.29
CA SER A 4 59.01 -20.37 -13.21
C SER A 4 57.53 -20.25 -13.61
N PRO A 5 56.58 -20.64 -12.75
CA PRO A 5 55.16 -20.46 -13.04
C PRO A 5 54.83 -18.96 -13.07
N GLN A 6 54.33 -18.48 -14.22
CA GLN A 6 53.74 -17.15 -14.34
C GLN A 6 52.58 -17.00 -13.36
N ALA A 7 52.67 -15.98 -12.50
CA ALA A 7 51.58 -15.56 -11.65
C ALA A 7 50.35 -15.20 -12.52
N PRO A 8 49.11 -15.48 -12.06
CA PRO A 8 47.91 -15.13 -12.80
C PRO A 8 47.87 -13.60 -12.99
N SER A 9 47.81 -13.16 -14.24
CA SER A 9 47.63 -11.76 -14.62
C SER A 9 46.36 -11.19 -13.97
N GLU A 10 46.46 -10.01 -13.34
CA GLU A 10 45.30 -9.25 -12.87
C GLU A 10 44.26 -9.11 -14.00
N PRO A 11 42.95 -9.24 -13.70
CA PRO A 11 41.91 -9.11 -14.73
C PRO A 11 42.00 -7.73 -15.38
N ALA A 12 42.16 -7.71 -16.71
CA ALA A 12 42.27 -6.48 -17.48
C ALA A 12 41.03 -5.59 -17.25
N ILE A 13 41.27 -4.33 -16.87
CA ILE A 13 40.22 -3.34 -16.64
C ILE A 13 39.37 -3.21 -17.91
N ASN A 14 38.07 -3.50 -17.81
CA ASN A 14 37.14 -3.25 -18.91
C ASN A 14 36.92 -1.74 -19.06
N GLN A 15 37.64 -1.13 -20.02
CA GLN A 15 37.61 0.32 -20.27
C GLN A 15 36.20 0.83 -20.62
N THR A 16 35.37 -0.01 -21.26
CA THR A 16 33.98 0.33 -21.58
C THR A 16 33.15 0.43 -20.31
N ALA A 17 33.28 -0.53 -19.40
CA ALA A 17 32.60 -0.52 -18.10
C ALA A 17 33.01 0.71 -17.26
N GLU A 18 34.30 1.03 -17.25
CA GLU A 18 34.85 2.20 -16.55
C GLU A 18 34.34 3.53 -17.11
N ARG A 19 34.20 3.64 -18.44
CA ARG A 19 33.57 4.81 -19.07
C ARG A 19 32.13 4.97 -18.63
N PHE A 20 31.33 3.90 -18.66
CA PHE A 20 29.95 3.94 -18.20
C PHE A 20 29.83 4.28 -16.71
N LYS A 21 30.72 3.77 -15.86
CA LYS A 21 30.81 4.18 -14.45
C LYS A 21 31.11 5.68 -14.34
N ALA A 22 32.06 6.21 -15.10
CA ALA A 22 32.43 7.63 -15.04
C ALA A 22 31.25 8.54 -15.45
N GLU A 23 30.56 8.19 -16.54
CA GLU A 23 29.32 8.88 -16.95
C GLU A 23 28.24 8.80 -15.86
N GLY A 24 28.03 7.62 -15.27
CA GLY A 24 27.11 7.43 -14.16
C GLY A 24 27.45 8.29 -12.94
N ASN A 25 28.74 8.40 -12.59
CA ASN A 25 29.20 9.25 -11.50
C ASN A 25 28.91 10.72 -11.76
N GLN A 26 29.14 11.20 -12.99
CA GLN A 26 28.86 12.57 -13.39
C GLN A 26 27.36 12.87 -13.30
N LEU A 27 26.51 12.00 -13.86
CA LEU A 27 25.06 12.14 -13.81
C LEU A 27 24.54 12.11 -12.36
N HIS A 28 25.10 11.25 -11.51
CA HIS A 28 24.75 11.17 -10.10
C HIS A 28 25.09 12.47 -9.36
N GLN A 29 26.26 13.05 -9.61
CA GLN A 29 26.65 14.34 -9.04
C GLN A 29 25.76 15.50 -9.53
N GLN A 30 25.23 15.41 -10.75
CA GLN A 30 24.25 16.35 -11.30
C GLN A 30 22.82 16.14 -10.78
N GLY A 31 22.59 15.16 -9.89
CA GLY A 31 21.26 14.81 -9.38
C GLY A 31 20.39 14.03 -10.37
N GLN A 32 20.93 13.63 -11.52
CA GLN A 32 20.23 12.84 -12.55
C GLN A 32 20.28 11.35 -12.20
N PHE A 33 19.69 10.97 -11.07
CA PHE A 33 19.85 9.64 -10.48
C PHE A 33 19.33 8.50 -11.37
N ARG A 34 18.23 8.71 -12.10
CA ARG A 34 17.70 7.69 -13.03
C ARG A 34 18.65 7.44 -14.20
N ALA A 35 19.20 8.50 -14.81
CA ALA A 35 20.17 8.36 -15.88
C ALA A 35 21.48 7.71 -15.38
N ALA A 36 21.91 8.07 -14.16
CA ALA A 36 23.04 7.42 -13.50
C ALA A 36 22.80 5.91 -13.28
N TYR A 37 21.61 5.53 -12.81
CA TYR A 37 21.22 4.12 -12.63
C TYR A 37 21.37 3.32 -13.93
N GLU A 38 20.90 3.86 -15.06
CA GLU A 38 21.03 3.21 -16.36
C GLU A 38 22.50 3.06 -16.79
N LYS A 39 23.33 4.10 -16.60
CA LYS A 39 24.77 4.01 -16.91
C LYS A 39 25.51 2.99 -16.05
N TYR A 40 25.22 2.89 -14.76
CA TYR A 40 25.77 1.81 -13.95
C TYR A 40 25.26 0.44 -14.37
N THR A 41 24.01 0.36 -14.85
CA THR A 41 23.47 -0.90 -15.40
C THR A 41 24.22 -1.34 -16.66
N GLU A 42 24.61 -0.40 -17.54
CA GLU A 42 25.49 -0.70 -18.67
C GLU A 42 26.90 -1.12 -18.19
N ALA A 43 27.47 -0.45 -17.19
CA ALA A 43 28.76 -0.87 -16.61
C ALA A 43 28.73 -2.32 -16.06
N ILE A 44 27.65 -2.69 -15.37
CA ILE A 44 27.44 -4.05 -14.82
C ILE A 44 27.29 -5.09 -15.92
N LYS A 45 26.67 -4.74 -17.07
CA LYS A 45 26.58 -5.66 -18.21
C LYS A 45 27.96 -5.97 -18.79
N GLU A 46 28.82 -4.96 -18.85
CA GLU A 46 30.18 -5.05 -19.38
C GLU A 46 31.14 -5.79 -18.43
N ASP A 47 31.00 -5.57 -17.13
CA ASP A 47 31.74 -6.30 -16.10
C ASP A 47 30.86 -6.52 -14.85
N PRO A 48 30.30 -7.73 -14.69
CA PRO A 48 29.41 -8.06 -13.58
C PRO A 48 30.15 -8.45 -12.29
N THR A 49 31.49 -8.38 -12.27
CA THR A 49 32.32 -8.82 -11.14
C THR A 49 32.79 -7.69 -10.24
N ASN A 50 32.58 -6.44 -10.65
CA ASN A 50 33.05 -5.28 -9.92
C ASN A 50 32.00 -4.75 -8.91
N ALA A 51 32.32 -4.88 -7.62
CA ALA A 51 31.48 -4.44 -6.52
C ALA A 51 31.12 -2.93 -6.57
N ILE A 52 31.99 -2.09 -7.14
CA ILE A 52 31.80 -0.64 -7.18
C ILE A 52 30.60 -0.25 -8.04
N TYR A 53 30.39 -0.93 -9.18
CA TYR A 53 29.28 -0.59 -10.08
C TYR A 53 27.93 -0.84 -9.41
N PHE A 54 27.77 -2.00 -8.77
CA PHE A 54 26.58 -2.34 -7.97
C PHE A 54 26.38 -1.33 -6.84
N ALA A 55 27.42 -1.03 -6.07
CA ALA A 55 27.30 -0.10 -4.95
C ALA A 55 26.93 1.33 -5.42
N ASN A 56 27.42 1.78 -6.57
CA ASN A 56 27.08 3.09 -7.12
C ASN A 56 25.67 3.13 -7.72
N ARG A 57 25.20 2.04 -8.32
CA ARG A 57 23.79 1.88 -8.71
C ARG A 57 22.87 1.87 -7.50
N ALA A 58 23.26 1.21 -6.40
CA ALA A 58 22.56 1.27 -5.13
C ALA A 58 22.48 2.69 -4.57
N ALA A 59 23.54 3.50 -4.71
CA ALA A 59 23.51 4.91 -4.29
C ALA A 59 22.47 5.73 -5.05
N SER A 60 22.36 5.49 -6.37
CA SER A 60 21.34 6.15 -7.20
C SER A 60 19.93 5.68 -6.83
N SER A 61 19.77 4.38 -6.56
CA SER A 61 18.50 3.81 -6.07
C SER A 61 18.09 4.40 -4.71
N LEU A 62 19.02 4.57 -3.77
CA LEU A 62 18.76 5.26 -2.49
C LEU A 62 18.29 6.70 -2.69
N ALA A 63 18.89 7.42 -3.63
CA ALA A 63 18.50 8.79 -3.95
C ALA A 63 17.12 8.88 -4.62
N LEU A 64 16.76 7.87 -5.42
CA LEU A 64 15.43 7.67 -5.99
C LEU A 64 14.40 7.13 -4.98
N LYS A 65 14.84 6.77 -3.76
CA LYS A 65 14.05 6.08 -2.72
C LYS A 65 13.60 4.67 -3.11
N GLU A 66 14.23 4.05 -4.10
CA GLU A 66 14.03 2.66 -4.52
C GLU A 66 14.81 1.72 -3.58
N PHE A 67 14.30 1.54 -2.35
CA PHE A 67 15.11 0.98 -1.26
C PHE A 67 15.41 -0.52 -1.43
N LEU A 68 14.57 -1.29 -2.12
CA LEU A 68 14.86 -2.71 -2.37
C LEU A 68 15.83 -2.97 -3.51
N ASP A 69 15.79 -2.15 -4.57
CA ASP A 69 16.84 -2.14 -5.59
C ASP A 69 18.18 -1.78 -4.92
N ALA A 70 18.19 -0.74 -4.07
CA ALA A 70 19.36 -0.37 -3.29
C ALA A 70 19.86 -1.49 -2.37
N ALA A 71 18.95 -2.21 -1.69
CA ALA A 71 19.31 -3.30 -0.79
C ALA A 71 19.94 -4.46 -1.56
N ALA A 72 19.34 -4.88 -2.67
CA ALA A 72 19.84 -5.98 -3.50
C ALA A 72 21.20 -5.67 -4.10
N ASP A 73 21.35 -4.50 -4.73
CA ASP A 73 22.63 -4.08 -5.30
C ASP A 73 23.72 -3.92 -4.24
N SER A 74 23.38 -3.38 -3.07
CA SER A 74 24.35 -3.25 -1.98
C SER A 74 24.76 -4.61 -1.44
N LEU A 75 23.81 -5.54 -1.27
CA LEU A 75 24.11 -6.90 -0.83
C LEU A 75 25.00 -7.59 -1.87
N LYS A 76 24.69 -7.46 -3.16
CA LYS A 76 25.52 -8.01 -4.23
C LYS A 76 26.93 -7.45 -4.23
N ALA A 77 27.09 -6.15 -4.02
CA ALA A 77 28.40 -5.52 -3.86
C ALA A 77 29.17 -6.10 -2.65
N THR A 78 28.51 -6.41 -1.54
CA THR A 78 29.16 -7.02 -0.37
C THR A 78 29.51 -8.51 -0.56
N GLU A 79 28.85 -9.21 -1.48
CA GLU A 79 29.24 -10.56 -1.87
C GLU A 79 30.52 -10.54 -2.73
N LEU A 80 30.64 -9.56 -3.62
CA LEU A 80 31.79 -9.37 -4.50
C LEU A 80 33.01 -8.83 -3.74
N ASP A 81 32.80 -7.86 -2.84
CA ASP A 81 33.82 -7.35 -1.92
C ASP A 81 33.26 -7.24 -0.48
N PRO A 82 33.49 -8.27 0.37
CA PRO A 82 33.05 -8.27 1.76
C PRO A 82 33.65 -7.16 2.63
N GLN A 83 34.76 -6.56 2.21
CA GLN A 83 35.44 -5.48 2.94
C GLN A 83 35.02 -4.09 2.47
N TYR A 84 34.07 -4.00 1.52
CA TYR A 84 33.64 -2.72 1.00
C TYR A 84 32.70 -1.97 1.96
N ALA A 85 33.28 -1.14 2.83
CA ALA A 85 32.55 -0.42 3.88
C ALA A 85 31.36 0.43 3.34
N LYS A 86 31.50 1.03 2.16
CA LYS A 86 30.43 1.82 1.51
C LYS A 86 29.27 0.96 1.02
N ALA A 87 29.51 -0.28 0.58
CA ALA A 87 28.43 -1.18 0.21
C ALA A 87 27.62 -1.61 1.44
N TRP A 88 28.30 -1.98 2.54
CA TRP A 88 27.63 -2.30 3.80
C TRP A 88 26.80 -1.13 4.35
N SER A 89 27.31 0.10 4.28
CA SER A 89 26.56 1.27 4.75
C SER A 89 25.35 1.61 3.88
N ARG A 90 25.44 1.42 2.56
CA ARG A 90 24.30 1.55 1.63
C ARG A 90 23.26 0.46 1.89
N TYR A 91 23.68 -0.79 2.10
CA TYR A 91 22.79 -1.89 2.50
C TYR A 91 22.09 -1.59 3.83
N ALA A 92 22.84 -1.08 4.81
CA ALA A 92 22.31 -0.70 6.11
C ALA A 92 21.26 0.42 6.01
N THR A 93 21.55 1.44 5.19
CA THR A 93 20.63 2.56 4.91
C THR A 93 19.36 2.09 4.20
N ALA A 94 19.49 1.20 3.22
CA ALA A 94 18.36 0.59 2.53
C ALA A 94 17.49 -0.21 3.50
N CYS A 95 18.10 -1.10 4.29
CA CYS A 95 17.40 -1.90 5.30
C CYS A 95 16.71 -1.03 6.36
N PHE A 96 17.31 0.10 6.75
CA PHE A 96 16.69 1.05 7.68
C PHE A 96 15.40 1.62 7.09
N ASN A 97 15.43 2.10 5.84
CA ASN A 97 14.24 2.64 5.18
C ASN A 97 13.18 1.57 4.86
N LEU A 98 13.60 0.30 4.78
CA LEU A 98 12.72 -0.87 4.69
C LEU A 98 12.25 -1.40 6.05
N SER A 99 12.53 -0.68 7.14
CA SER A 99 12.22 -1.08 8.52
C SER A 99 12.73 -2.46 8.93
N SER A 100 13.74 -2.96 8.22
CA SER A 100 14.46 -4.18 8.54
C SER A 100 15.56 -3.87 9.56
N TRP A 101 15.17 -3.49 10.77
CA TRP A 101 16.06 -2.93 11.79
C TRP A 101 17.23 -3.84 12.13
N THR A 102 16.97 -5.13 12.34
CA THR A 102 18.03 -6.12 12.63
C THR A 102 19.04 -6.24 11.50
N LYS A 103 18.58 -6.28 10.24
CA LYS A 103 19.46 -6.32 9.07
C LYS A 103 20.29 -5.03 8.98
N SER A 104 19.66 -3.88 9.23
CA SER A 104 20.33 -2.58 9.24
C SER A 104 21.41 -2.49 10.32
N ILE A 105 21.10 -2.87 11.57
CA ILE A 105 22.06 -2.89 12.69
C ILE A 105 23.27 -3.76 12.36
N ASN A 106 23.03 -4.98 11.85
CA ASN A 106 24.11 -5.91 11.50
C ASN A 106 24.97 -5.35 10.35
N ALA A 107 24.35 -4.74 9.35
CA ALA A 107 25.05 -4.13 8.23
C ALA A 107 25.89 -2.91 8.67
N TRP A 108 25.39 -2.06 9.55
CA TRP A 108 26.15 -0.94 10.13
C TRP A 108 27.36 -1.44 10.93
N LYS A 109 27.20 -2.49 11.74
CA LYS A 109 28.30 -3.12 12.47
C LYS A 109 29.37 -3.66 11.54
N LYS A 110 28.97 -4.31 10.43
CA LYS A 110 29.92 -4.77 9.40
C LYS A 110 30.62 -3.59 8.72
N ALA A 111 29.89 -2.54 8.32
CA ALA A 111 30.48 -1.35 7.71
C ALA A 111 31.55 -0.71 8.60
N LEU A 112 31.30 -0.60 9.91
CA LEU A 112 32.26 -0.08 10.89
C LEU A 112 33.50 -0.96 11.05
N LYS A 113 33.33 -2.29 10.98
CA LYS A 113 34.44 -3.26 11.06
C LYS A 113 35.35 -3.23 9.83
N CYS A 114 34.82 -2.85 8.68
CA CYS A 114 35.58 -2.72 7.44
C CYS A 114 36.45 -1.45 7.37
N LEU A 115 36.25 -0.47 8.26
CA LEU A 115 37.08 0.74 8.31
C LEU A 115 38.43 0.44 9.00
N PRO A 116 39.53 1.10 8.59
CA PRO A 116 40.85 0.98 9.24
C PRO A 116 40.80 1.27 10.75
N SER A 117 41.85 0.91 11.49
CA SER A 117 41.96 1.30 12.91
C SER A 117 41.99 2.83 13.05
N GLU A 118 41.64 3.38 14.22
CA GLU A 118 41.65 4.85 14.39
C GLU A 118 43.03 5.48 14.19
N SER A 119 44.09 4.78 14.59
CA SER A 119 45.48 5.20 14.38
C SER A 119 45.89 5.26 12.90
N GLU A 120 45.23 4.49 12.04
CA GLU A 120 45.51 4.39 10.59
C GLU A 120 44.44 5.06 9.73
N SER A 121 43.43 5.68 10.37
CA SER A 121 42.26 6.25 9.69
C SER A 121 42.58 7.61 9.05
N THR A 122 42.25 7.76 7.77
CA THR A 122 42.23 9.07 7.11
C THR A 122 41.07 9.93 7.63
N GLU A 123 41.07 11.23 7.30
CA GLU A 123 39.94 12.10 7.63
C GLU A 123 38.61 11.62 7.01
N THR A 124 38.70 11.02 5.81
CA THR A 124 37.54 10.40 5.16
C THR A 124 37.01 9.20 5.97
N ASP A 125 37.90 8.38 6.52
CA ASP A 125 37.53 7.23 7.35
C ASP A 125 36.90 7.66 8.67
N LYS A 126 37.42 8.72 9.30
CA LYS A 126 36.84 9.31 10.51
C LYS A 126 35.42 9.85 10.24
N ARG A 127 35.22 10.55 9.12
CA ARG A 127 33.90 11.03 8.69
C ARG A 127 32.94 9.86 8.44
N MET A 128 33.39 8.81 7.75
CA MET A 128 32.58 7.59 7.54
C MET A 128 32.24 6.90 8.87
N ARG A 129 33.19 6.76 9.79
CA ARG A 129 32.97 6.16 11.12
C ARG A 129 31.91 6.92 11.91
N SER A 130 31.98 8.25 11.89
CA SER A 130 30.97 9.11 12.54
C SER A 130 29.58 8.88 11.91
N GLN A 131 29.48 8.92 10.58
CA GLN A 131 28.23 8.67 9.86
C GLN A 131 27.66 7.28 10.16
N PHE A 132 28.50 6.24 10.16
CA PHE A 132 28.07 4.85 10.35
C PHE A 132 27.64 4.60 11.80
N THR A 133 28.34 5.21 12.76
CA THR A 133 27.95 5.17 14.18
C THR A 133 26.60 5.85 14.41
N ALA A 134 26.36 7.00 13.77
CA ALA A 134 25.06 7.67 13.82
C ALA A 134 23.95 6.81 13.20
N GLY A 135 24.22 6.18 12.05
CA GLY A 135 23.29 5.24 11.41
C GLY A 135 22.97 4.01 12.27
N LEU A 136 23.99 3.44 12.93
CA LEU A 136 23.83 2.33 13.87
C LEU A 136 22.94 2.72 15.04
N LYS A 137 23.24 3.85 15.68
CA LYS A 137 22.46 4.37 16.82
C LYS A 137 20.99 4.58 16.44
N LYS A 138 20.74 5.25 15.30
CA LYS A 138 19.38 5.45 14.77
C LYS A 138 18.64 4.13 14.55
N SER A 139 19.33 3.11 14.05
CA SER A 139 18.75 1.78 13.80
C SER A 139 18.44 1.02 15.09
N GLN A 140 19.27 1.18 16.12
CA GLN A 140 19.04 0.60 17.46
C GLN A 140 17.85 1.28 18.15
N GLU A 141 17.77 2.61 18.08
CA GLU A 141 16.64 3.39 18.62
C GLU A 141 15.32 3.00 17.94
N ALA A 142 15.32 2.90 16.60
CA ALA A 142 14.14 2.44 15.84
C ALA A 142 13.74 1.00 16.20
N SER A 143 14.72 0.10 16.40
CA SER A 143 14.44 -1.30 16.80
C SER A 143 13.90 -1.43 18.22
N ALA A 144 14.21 -0.48 19.11
CA ALA A 144 13.75 -0.48 20.50
C ALA A 144 12.37 0.17 20.67
N THR A 145 11.90 0.89 19.65
CA THR A 145 10.55 1.48 19.65
C THR A 145 9.53 0.36 19.47
N PRO A 146 8.55 0.19 20.39
CA PRO A 146 7.51 -0.84 20.24
C PRO A 146 6.81 -0.68 18.90
N ALA A 147 6.67 -1.79 18.15
CA ALA A 147 5.83 -1.80 16.97
C ALA A 147 4.40 -1.40 17.38
N PHE A 148 3.76 -0.58 16.55
CA PHE A 148 2.34 -0.29 16.71
C PHE A 148 1.57 -1.61 16.86
N GLN A 149 0.83 -1.77 17.95
CA GLN A 149 -0.11 -2.88 18.07
C GLN A 149 -1.16 -2.64 16.99
N ALA A 150 -1.08 -3.41 15.91
CA ALA A 150 -2.12 -3.40 14.91
C ALA A 150 -3.46 -3.62 15.62
N SER A 151 -4.47 -2.80 15.28
CA SER A 151 -5.89 -3.07 15.58
C SER A 151 -6.34 -4.30 14.78
N THR A 152 -5.67 -5.41 15.00
CA THR A 152 -6.04 -6.73 14.54
C THR A 152 -7.06 -7.25 15.51
N PHE A 153 -8.04 -7.96 14.98
CA PHE A 153 -9.18 -8.43 15.74
C PHE A 153 -8.75 -9.27 16.96
N GLN A 154 -8.72 -8.63 18.13
CA GLN A 154 -8.55 -9.30 19.42
C GLN A 154 -9.90 -9.28 20.13
N GLY A 155 -10.71 -10.31 19.90
CA GLY A 155 -11.85 -10.61 20.77
C GLY A 155 -13.23 -10.21 20.26
N GLY A 156 -13.73 -10.93 19.27
CA GLY A 156 -15.15 -11.26 19.19
C GLY A 156 -15.34 -12.77 19.24
N THR A 157 -16.55 -13.21 19.56
CA THR A 157 -16.84 -14.64 19.51
C THR A 157 -16.73 -15.10 18.06
N PRO A 158 -16.15 -16.29 17.77
CA PRO A 158 -15.89 -16.74 16.42
C PRO A 158 -17.08 -16.61 15.46
N ASN A 159 -18.32 -16.76 15.92
CA ASN A 159 -19.52 -16.73 15.08
C ASN A 159 -20.13 -15.33 14.84
N GLN A 160 -19.48 -14.26 15.26
CA GLN A 160 -20.03 -12.88 15.16
C GLN A 160 -19.37 -12.02 14.09
N MET A 161 -18.40 -12.56 13.35
CA MET A 161 -17.68 -11.84 12.32
C MET A 161 -18.57 -11.45 11.13
N PRO A 162 -18.28 -10.33 10.44
CA PRO A 162 -19.04 -9.90 9.27
C PRO A 162 -19.18 -11.00 8.21
N TRP A 163 -18.13 -11.78 7.95
CA TRP A 163 -18.21 -12.88 6.98
C TRP A 163 -19.10 -14.06 7.41
N HIS A 164 -19.17 -14.39 8.69
CA HIS A 164 -20.10 -15.44 9.18
C HIS A 164 -21.56 -14.98 9.09
N LYS A 165 -21.80 -13.70 9.37
CA LYS A 165 -23.12 -13.10 9.15
C LYS A 165 -23.48 -13.04 7.67
N ALA A 166 -22.54 -12.66 6.82
CA ALA A 166 -22.73 -12.65 5.37
C ALA A 166 -23.09 -14.04 4.85
N GLU A 167 -22.42 -15.09 5.34
CA GLU A 167 -22.74 -16.48 5.00
C GLU A 167 -24.18 -16.85 5.38
N ALA A 168 -24.63 -16.50 6.59
CA ALA A 168 -26.00 -16.75 7.04
C ALA A 168 -27.06 -15.98 6.23
N MET A 169 -26.71 -14.82 5.66
CA MET A 169 -27.61 -13.96 4.89
C MET A 169 -27.61 -14.26 3.38
N GLU A 170 -26.63 -15.02 2.88
CA GLU A 170 -26.35 -15.14 1.44
C GLU A 170 -27.57 -15.58 0.62
N ALA A 171 -28.26 -16.64 1.04
CA ALA A 171 -29.41 -17.17 0.30
C ALA A 171 -30.56 -16.14 0.18
N GLY A 172 -30.85 -15.42 1.28
CA GLY A 172 -31.87 -14.37 1.30
C GLY A 172 -31.49 -13.19 0.40
N LEU A 173 -30.22 -12.77 0.43
CA LEU A 173 -29.72 -11.68 -0.41
C LEU A 173 -29.75 -12.04 -1.90
N ARG A 174 -29.40 -13.28 -2.26
CA ARG A 174 -29.49 -13.78 -3.65
C ARG A 174 -30.93 -13.78 -4.15
N ALA A 175 -31.90 -14.14 -3.31
CA ALA A 175 -33.32 -14.11 -3.67
C ALA A 175 -33.84 -12.68 -3.90
N VAL A 176 -33.33 -11.69 -3.15
CA VAL A 176 -33.70 -10.27 -3.33
C VAL A 176 -33.05 -9.67 -4.59
N GLY A 177 -31.89 -10.18 -5.02
CA GLY A 177 -31.20 -9.72 -6.23
C GLY A 177 -30.63 -8.29 -6.14
N LYS A 178 -30.53 -7.72 -4.93
CA LYS A 178 -29.91 -6.41 -4.70
C LYS A 178 -28.44 -6.58 -4.32
N MET A 179 -27.62 -5.60 -4.70
CA MET A 179 -26.22 -5.54 -4.29
C MET A 179 -26.10 -5.39 -2.77
N SER A 180 -25.13 -6.08 -2.17
CA SER A 180 -24.85 -6.07 -0.73
C SER A 180 -23.35 -6.25 -0.51
N SER A 181 -22.81 -5.56 0.50
CA SER A 181 -21.42 -5.74 0.95
C SER A 181 -21.15 -7.15 1.50
N ALA A 182 -22.20 -7.90 1.89
CA ALA A 182 -22.10 -9.30 2.30
C ALA A 182 -21.49 -10.20 1.22
N PHE A 183 -21.83 -9.99 -0.06
CA PHE A 183 -21.26 -10.79 -1.15
C PHE A 183 -19.75 -10.59 -1.26
N VAL A 184 -19.29 -9.34 -1.09
CA VAL A 184 -17.88 -8.98 -1.20
C VAL A 184 -17.07 -9.59 -0.07
N ILE A 185 -17.48 -9.34 1.18
CA ILE A 185 -16.74 -9.82 2.35
C ILE A 185 -16.74 -11.35 2.44
N LEU A 186 -17.81 -12.02 1.99
CA LEU A 186 -17.92 -13.48 2.01
C LEU A 186 -17.01 -14.15 0.97
N GLU A 187 -16.97 -13.63 -0.26
CA GLU A 187 -16.09 -14.17 -1.31
C GLU A 187 -14.62 -13.97 -0.94
N ALA A 188 -14.27 -12.78 -0.44
CA ALA A 188 -12.96 -12.46 0.10
C ALA A 188 -12.56 -13.42 1.24
N TYR A 189 -13.48 -13.69 2.17
CA TYR A 189 -13.22 -14.57 3.30
C TYR A 189 -13.02 -16.03 2.88
N ARG A 190 -13.83 -16.53 1.93
CA ARG A 190 -13.68 -17.90 1.41
C ARG A 190 -12.29 -18.11 0.81
N SER A 191 -11.86 -17.18 -0.06
CA SER A 191 -10.52 -17.19 -0.64
C SER A 191 -9.43 -17.13 0.43
N PHE A 192 -9.53 -16.19 1.37
CA PHE A 192 -8.55 -16.03 2.45
C PHE A 192 -8.46 -17.29 3.33
N LYS A 193 -9.60 -17.82 3.77
CA LYS A 193 -9.68 -19.01 4.63
C LYS A 193 -9.07 -20.23 3.94
N GLU A 194 -9.40 -20.46 2.67
CA GLU A 194 -8.82 -21.59 1.91
C GLU A 194 -7.30 -21.47 1.82
N GLY A 195 -6.78 -20.26 1.56
CA GLY A 195 -5.35 -20.00 1.53
C GLY A 195 -4.66 -20.22 2.89
N VAL A 196 -5.28 -19.77 3.98
CA VAL A 196 -4.78 -20.00 5.34
C VAL A 196 -4.79 -21.49 5.70
N ASP A 197 -5.82 -22.23 5.31
CA ASP A 197 -5.88 -23.68 5.54
C ASP A 197 -4.83 -24.42 4.69
N ALA A 198 -4.58 -23.99 3.46
CA ALA A 198 -3.50 -24.52 2.62
C ALA A 198 -2.11 -24.28 3.24
N MET A 199 -1.88 -23.08 3.79
CA MET A 199 -0.65 -22.71 4.49
C MET A 199 -0.37 -23.57 5.73
N LYS A 200 -1.41 -23.98 6.48
CA LYS A 200 -1.26 -24.84 7.67
C LYS A 200 -0.77 -26.26 7.36
N ILE A 201 -0.90 -26.71 6.12
CA ILE A 201 -0.47 -28.05 5.68
C ILE A 201 1.04 -28.08 5.40
N LEU A 202 1.68 -26.93 5.20
CA LEU A 202 3.10 -26.87 4.85
C LEU A 202 4.00 -27.34 6.00
N GLU A 203 4.82 -28.34 5.71
CA GLU A 203 5.77 -28.93 6.66
C GLU A 203 7.09 -29.31 5.99
N GLN A 204 8.18 -29.33 6.75
CA GLN A 204 9.46 -29.85 6.28
C GLN A 204 9.57 -31.33 6.63
N LYS A 205 9.76 -32.19 5.62
CA LYS A 205 10.01 -33.62 5.79
C LYS A 205 11.39 -33.98 5.29
N LYS A 206 12.04 -34.94 5.98
CA LYS A 206 13.24 -35.57 5.45
C LYS A 206 12.84 -36.53 4.34
N MET A 207 13.25 -36.23 3.11
CA MET A 207 13.12 -37.11 1.96
C MET A 207 14.52 -37.42 1.44
N ASN A 208 14.89 -38.69 1.39
CA ASN A 208 16.22 -39.15 0.95
C ASN A 208 17.40 -38.49 1.69
N GLY A 209 17.25 -38.21 2.99
CA GLY A 209 18.29 -37.57 3.81
C GLY A 209 18.39 -36.04 3.68
N GLN A 210 17.65 -35.43 2.76
CA GLN A 210 17.55 -33.98 2.61
C GLN A 210 16.21 -33.47 3.15
N LEU A 211 16.22 -32.27 3.75
CA LEU A 211 14.98 -31.58 4.15
C LEU A 211 14.30 -31.03 2.91
N ALA A 212 13.06 -31.44 2.68
CA ALA A 212 12.21 -30.97 1.59
C ALA A 212 10.89 -30.43 2.17
N TRP A 213 10.37 -29.37 1.55
CA TRP A 213 9.04 -28.86 1.86
C TRP A 213 7.95 -29.74 1.24
N VAL A 214 6.92 -30.07 2.02
CA VAL A 214 5.74 -30.79 1.58
C VAL A 214 4.52 -29.96 1.98
N GLY A 215 3.70 -29.56 1.01
CA GLY A 215 2.55 -28.69 1.27
C GLY A 215 1.72 -28.40 0.03
N LYS A 216 0.64 -27.63 0.20
CA LYS A 216 -0.18 -27.14 -0.92
C LYS A 216 0.47 -25.91 -1.57
N GLN A 217 0.30 -25.82 -2.88
CA GLN A 217 0.63 -24.63 -3.68
C GLN A 217 -0.56 -23.65 -3.66
N ASN A 218 -0.34 -22.41 -4.09
CA ASN A 218 -1.36 -21.36 -4.25
C ASN A 218 -1.93 -20.75 -2.96
N ALA A 219 -1.38 -21.06 -1.79
CA ALA A 219 -1.82 -20.42 -0.55
C ALA A 219 -1.58 -18.91 -0.60
N LEU A 220 -0.43 -18.46 -1.14
CA LEU A 220 -0.15 -17.04 -1.34
C LEU A 220 -1.15 -16.38 -2.29
N GLU A 221 -1.53 -17.07 -3.37
CA GLU A 221 -2.55 -16.59 -4.31
C GLU A 221 -3.90 -16.38 -3.63
N LEU A 222 -4.39 -17.40 -2.93
CA LEU A 222 -5.68 -17.36 -2.25
C LEU A 222 -5.75 -16.29 -1.15
N ILE A 223 -4.70 -16.21 -0.32
CA ILE A 223 -4.59 -15.19 0.74
C ILE A 223 -4.56 -13.79 0.14
N SER A 224 -3.71 -13.56 -0.87
CA SER A 224 -3.60 -12.22 -1.48
C SER A 224 -4.86 -11.82 -2.25
N ASN A 225 -5.55 -12.75 -2.92
CA ASN A 225 -6.84 -12.48 -3.56
C ASN A 225 -7.87 -12.01 -2.53
N GLY A 226 -8.06 -12.75 -1.43
CA GLY A 226 -9.02 -12.35 -0.38
C GLY A 226 -8.72 -10.96 0.20
N VAL A 227 -7.44 -10.66 0.45
CA VAL A 227 -7.03 -9.34 0.96
C VAL A 227 -7.23 -8.22 -0.07
N MET A 228 -7.04 -8.48 -1.37
CA MET A 228 -7.29 -7.50 -2.44
C MET A 228 -8.79 -7.28 -2.68
N GLU A 229 -9.60 -8.32 -2.52
CA GLU A 229 -11.06 -8.24 -2.66
C GLU A 229 -11.68 -7.42 -1.53
N ASP A 230 -11.35 -7.76 -0.28
CA ASP A 230 -11.71 -6.96 0.88
C ASP A 230 -10.67 -7.10 2.01
N PRO A 231 -9.83 -6.07 2.25
CA PRO A 231 -8.81 -6.15 3.29
C PRO A 231 -9.38 -6.33 4.72
N ARG A 232 -10.68 -6.11 4.93
CA ARG A 232 -11.35 -6.27 6.22
C ARG A 232 -11.49 -7.72 6.66
N ILE A 233 -11.23 -8.71 5.79
CA ILE A 233 -11.21 -10.13 6.19
C ILE A 233 -9.99 -10.54 7.01
N PHE A 234 -8.93 -9.71 7.02
CA PHE A 234 -7.64 -10.14 7.54
C PHE A 234 -7.65 -10.29 9.05
N HIS A 235 -7.25 -11.46 9.53
CA HIS A 235 -7.10 -11.79 10.94
C HIS A 235 -6.03 -12.88 11.13
N PHE A 236 -5.42 -12.91 12.32
CA PHE A 236 -4.56 -14.00 12.73
C PHE A 236 -5.42 -15.08 13.37
N ASP A 237 -5.43 -16.29 12.80
CA ASP A 237 -6.15 -17.43 13.38
C ASP A 237 -5.26 -18.34 14.25
N SER A 238 -3.96 -18.02 14.35
CA SER A 238 -3.01 -18.68 15.23
C SER A 238 -1.84 -17.76 15.63
N ASN A 239 -1.19 -18.06 16.75
CA ASN A 239 -0.03 -17.29 17.23
C ASN A 239 1.20 -17.41 16.32
N ASP A 240 1.28 -18.48 15.53
CA ASP A 240 2.38 -18.77 14.61
C ASP A 240 2.06 -18.41 13.15
N TRP A 241 0.94 -17.72 12.89
CA TRP A 241 0.46 -17.37 11.55
C TRP A 241 1.53 -16.72 10.68
N MET A 242 2.24 -15.72 11.24
CA MET A 242 3.31 -15.00 10.51
C MET A 242 4.46 -15.93 10.11
N THR A 243 4.81 -16.88 10.97
CA THR A 243 5.88 -17.86 10.68
C THR A 243 5.44 -18.80 9.56
N LYS A 244 4.22 -19.33 9.64
CA LYS A 244 3.63 -20.19 8.60
C LYS A 244 3.52 -19.47 7.25
N TYR A 245 3.08 -18.21 7.27
CA TYR A 245 2.96 -17.38 6.08
C TYR A 245 4.32 -17.14 5.43
N ASN A 246 5.33 -16.75 6.21
CA ASN A 246 6.68 -16.55 5.69
C ASN A 246 7.28 -17.83 5.10
N ASN A 247 7.06 -18.98 5.75
CA ASN A 247 7.49 -20.28 5.22
C ASN A 247 6.81 -20.59 3.88
N GLN A 248 5.51 -20.31 3.77
CA GLN A 248 4.76 -20.50 2.53
C GLN A 248 5.24 -19.59 1.40
N VAL A 249 5.53 -18.32 1.69
CA VAL A 249 6.12 -17.40 0.70
C VAL A 249 7.48 -17.91 0.22
N ILE A 250 8.35 -18.36 1.13
CA ILE A 250 9.67 -18.91 0.76
C ILE A 250 9.50 -20.16 -0.11
N PHE A 251 8.62 -21.08 0.28
CA PHE A 251 8.33 -22.29 -0.47
C PHE A 251 7.83 -21.98 -1.89
N GLU A 252 6.80 -21.15 -2.04
CA GLU A 252 6.26 -20.80 -3.36
C GLU A 252 7.24 -19.99 -4.21
N ALA A 253 8.02 -19.09 -3.59
CA ALA A 253 9.05 -18.33 -4.29
C ALA A 253 10.15 -19.24 -4.86
N GLN A 254 10.61 -20.22 -4.09
CA GLN A 254 11.60 -21.22 -4.55
C GLN A 254 11.02 -22.08 -5.68
N MET A 255 9.78 -22.54 -5.53
CA MET A 255 9.11 -23.39 -6.53
C MET A 255 8.91 -22.68 -7.87
N HIS A 256 8.53 -21.40 -7.85
CA HIS A 256 8.28 -20.63 -9.06
C HIS A 256 9.51 -19.89 -9.59
N GLY A 257 10.62 -19.88 -8.86
CA GLY A 257 11.79 -19.06 -9.20
C GLY A 257 11.50 -17.56 -9.12
N ALA A 258 10.64 -17.16 -8.19
CA ALA A 258 10.24 -15.77 -7.97
C ALA A 258 11.42 -14.92 -7.50
N TRP A 259 11.40 -13.63 -7.84
CA TRP A 259 12.37 -12.66 -7.33
C TRP A 259 12.11 -12.40 -5.85
N THR A 260 13.09 -12.76 -5.01
CA THR A 260 13.10 -12.49 -3.56
C THR A 260 13.94 -11.28 -3.18
N GLU A 261 14.71 -10.76 -4.14
CA GLU A 261 15.57 -9.59 -4.01
C GLU A 261 15.37 -8.67 -5.22
N GLY A 262 15.62 -7.38 -5.00
CA GLY A 262 15.44 -6.35 -6.02
C GLY A 262 14.04 -5.72 -6.03
N GLY A 263 13.94 -4.57 -6.71
CA GLY A 263 12.72 -3.81 -6.93
C GLY A 263 12.16 -4.03 -8.34
N ALA A 264 11.22 -3.16 -8.74
CA ALA A 264 10.54 -3.30 -10.02
C ALA A 264 11.50 -3.27 -11.20
N ASN A 265 12.56 -2.46 -11.16
CA ASN A 265 13.48 -2.31 -12.30
C ASN A 265 14.23 -3.61 -12.60
N ILE A 266 14.73 -4.29 -11.56
CA ILE A 266 15.37 -5.61 -11.68
C ILE A 266 14.39 -6.62 -12.26
N VAL A 267 13.17 -6.71 -11.71
CA VAL A 267 12.15 -7.67 -12.17
C VAL A 267 11.74 -7.42 -13.62
N LYS A 268 11.50 -6.15 -14.02
CA LYS A 268 11.15 -5.79 -15.41
C LYS A 268 12.24 -6.22 -16.39
N LYS A 269 13.51 -6.01 -16.05
CA LYS A 269 14.64 -6.37 -16.91
C LYS A 269 14.82 -7.90 -16.99
N GLU A 270 14.99 -8.55 -15.85
CA GLU A 270 15.34 -9.97 -15.79
C GLU A 270 14.21 -10.86 -16.31
N SER A 271 12.94 -10.49 -16.10
CA SER A 271 11.81 -11.29 -16.59
C SER A 271 11.78 -11.39 -18.11
N VAL A 272 12.15 -10.34 -18.84
CA VAL A 272 12.25 -10.37 -20.32
C VAL A 272 13.40 -11.28 -20.77
N GLU A 273 14.52 -11.25 -20.06
CA GLU A 273 15.67 -12.11 -20.37
C GLU A 273 15.37 -13.57 -20.07
N ARG A 274 14.76 -13.88 -18.91
CA ARG A 274 14.30 -15.23 -18.56
C ARG A 274 13.24 -15.72 -19.53
N LEU A 275 12.34 -14.86 -20.00
CA LEU A 275 11.29 -15.25 -20.95
C LEU A 275 11.88 -15.81 -22.24
N LYS A 276 12.97 -15.20 -22.74
CA LYS A 276 13.69 -15.68 -23.94
C LYS A 276 14.36 -17.04 -23.74
N LYS A 277 14.76 -17.37 -22.51
CA LYS A 277 15.54 -18.58 -22.18
C LYS A 277 14.68 -19.75 -21.71
N GLU A 278 13.69 -19.47 -20.88
CA GLU A 278 12.92 -20.47 -20.11
C GLU A 278 11.46 -20.56 -20.55
N GLY A 279 10.96 -19.57 -21.30
CA GLY A 279 9.58 -19.51 -21.76
C GLY A 279 8.59 -18.97 -20.72
N TRP A 280 7.36 -18.72 -21.19
CA TRP A 280 6.34 -18.04 -20.41
C TRP A 280 5.80 -18.86 -19.23
N ASP A 281 5.75 -20.19 -19.36
CA ASP A 281 5.27 -21.09 -18.30
C ASP A 281 6.15 -21.06 -17.05
N LYS A 282 7.41 -20.63 -17.16
CA LYS A 282 8.32 -20.39 -16.04
C LYS A 282 8.24 -18.96 -15.53
N VAL A 283 8.24 -17.98 -16.42
CA VAL A 283 8.27 -16.55 -16.04
C VAL A 283 6.95 -16.07 -15.46
N ARG A 284 5.81 -16.53 -15.98
CA ARG A 284 4.48 -16.11 -15.52
C ARG A 284 4.25 -16.39 -14.03
N PRO A 285 4.42 -17.63 -13.51
CA PRO A 285 4.26 -17.89 -12.08
C PRO A 285 5.31 -17.16 -11.23
N ALA A 286 6.55 -16.99 -11.71
CA ALA A 286 7.57 -16.21 -11.02
C ALA A 286 7.13 -14.76 -10.80
N LEU A 287 6.61 -14.10 -11.84
CA LEU A 287 6.10 -12.72 -11.76
C LEU A 287 4.89 -12.63 -10.83
N ALA A 288 3.95 -13.57 -10.95
CA ALA A 288 2.75 -13.58 -10.13
C ALA A 288 3.08 -13.73 -8.64
N THR A 289 3.97 -14.67 -8.27
CA THR A 289 4.40 -14.86 -6.89
C THR A 289 5.16 -13.66 -6.35
N THR A 290 6.06 -13.05 -7.13
CA THR A 290 6.78 -11.83 -6.72
C THR A 290 5.82 -10.67 -6.42
N VAL A 291 4.88 -10.39 -7.32
CA VAL A 291 3.94 -9.28 -7.14
C VAL A 291 3.02 -9.53 -5.95
N ARG A 292 2.49 -10.74 -5.79
CA ARG A 292 1.64 -11.11 -4.65
C ARG A 292 2.38 -10.98 -3.31
N ALA A 293 3.64 -11.41 -3.26
CA ALA A 293 4.48 -11.23 -2.07
C ALA A 293 4.64 -9.75 -1.73
N TRP A 294 4.92 -8.89 -2.71
CA TRP A 294 5.02 -7.44 -2.49
C TRP A 294 3.71 -6.81 -2.02
N ILE A 295 2.57 -7.18 -2.60
CA ILE A 295 1.25 -6.70 -2.17
C ILE A 295 1.01 -7.02 -0.70
N MET A 296 1.31 -8.26 -0.29
CA MET A 296 1.14 -8.67 1.10
C MET A 296 2.13 -8.01 2.05
N CYS A 297 3.38 -7.79 1.64
CA CYS A 297 4.32 -6.97 2.41
C CYS A 297 3.82 -5.53 2.58
N GLY A 298 3.23 -4.94 1.52
CA GLY A 298 2.64 -3.61 1.59
C GLY A 298 1.45 -3.55 2.54
N PHE A 299 0.54 -4.52 2.42
CA PHE A 299 -0.64 -4.63 3.28
C PHE A 299 -0.29 -4.81 4.76
N GLN A 300 0.66 -5.70 5.07
CA GLN A 300 1.15 -5.88 6.44
C GLN A 300 1.82 -4.60 6.96
N SER A 301 2.59 -3.91 6.12
CA SER A 301 3.23 -2.65 6.50
C SER A 301 2.20 -1.59 6.88
N THR A 302 1.12 -1.42 6.11
CA THR A 302 -0.01 -0.55 6.46
C THR A 302 -0.67 -0.99 7.77
N THR A 303 -0.92 -2.28 7.94
CA THR A 303 -1.55 -2.86 9.16
C THR A 303 -0.74 -2.55 10.43
N PHE A 304 0.59 -2.51 10.34
CA PHE A 304 1.49 -2.15 11.44
C PHE A 304 1.87 -0.65 11.44
N GLY A 305 1.15 0.20 10.72
CA GLY A 305 1.31 1.65 10.72
C GLY A 305 2.51 2.19 9.92
N ASN A 306 3.24 1.33 9.20
CA ASN A 306 4.40 1.69 8.39
C ASN A 306 4.00 2.03 6.94
N ASN A 307 3.29 3.15 6.79
CA ASN A 307 2.74 3.55 5.50
C ASN A 307 3.78 3.99 4.46
N LYS A 308 4.97 4.42 4.91
CA LYS A 308 6.12 4.67 4.03
C LYS A 308 6.56 3.39 3.31
N LEU A 309 6.73 2.30 4.06
CA LEU A 309 7.11 1.01 3.51
C LEU A 309 5.99 0.39 2.67
N ALA A 310 4.74 0.56 3.10
CA ALA A 310 3.59 0.12 2.33
C ALA A 310 3.53 0.78 0.95
N LEU A 311 3.71 2.10 0.90
CA LEU A 311 3.73 2.86 -0.35
C LEU A 311 4.82 2.36 -1.30
N GLU A 312 6.02 2.06 -0.79
CA GLU A 312 7.11 1.49 -1.57
C GLU A 312 6.73 0.13 -2.17
N TYR A 313 6.10 -0.77 -1.38
CA TYR A 313 5.63 -2.08 -1.83
C TYR A 313 4.50 -2.02 -2.87
N PHE A 314 3.52 -1.15 -2.68
CA PHE A 314 2.45 -1.02 -3.66
C PHE A 314 2.90 -0.33 -4.95
N THR A 315 3.78 0.67 -4.85
CA THR A 315 4.31 1.38 -6.04
C THR A 315 5.03 0.40 -6.97
N ARG A 316 5.94 -0.43 -6.44
CA ARG A 316 6.69 -1.35 -7.33
C ARG A 316 5.82 -2.50 -7.86
N ALA A 317 4.85 -2.98 -7.08
CA ALA A 317 3.88 -3.97 -7.57
C ALA A 317 3.12 -3.39 -8.76
N GLU A 318 2.53 -2.19 -8.60
CA GLU A 318 1.78 -1.52 -9.66
C GLU A 318 2.65 -1.21 -10.90
N GLU A 319 3.91 -0.82 -10.73
CA GLU A 319 4.83 -0.60 -11.84
C GLU A 319 5.03 -1.84 -12.71
N VAL A 320 5.32 -2.99 -12.09
CA VAL A 320 5.49 -4.26 -12.81
C VAL A 320 4.19 -4.67 -13.50
N LEU A 321 3.05 -4.47 -12.84
CA LEU A 321 1.76 -4.83 -13.39
C LEU A 321 1.37 -3.95 -14.59
N LYS A 322 1.48 -2.63 -14.49
CA LYS A 322 1.20 -1.70 -15.60
C LYS A 322 2.16 -1.94 -16.76
N TRP A 323 3.44 -2.14 -16.47
CA TRP A 323 4.44 -2.49 -17.48
C TRP A 323 4.10 -3.79 -18.21
N GLY A 324 3.84 -4.88 -17.48
CA GLY A 324 3.52 -6.18 -18.06
C GLY A 324 2.20 -6.18 -18.83
N SER A 325 1.18 -5.48 -18.31
CA SER A 325 -0.10 -5.32 -18.99
C SER A 325 0.05 -4.63 -20.34
N ASN A 326 0.90 -3.60 -20.42
CA ASN A 326 1.23 -2.93 -21.69
C ASN A 326 2.06 -3.81 -22.62
N LEU A 327 3.13 -4.42 -22.11
CA LEU A 327 4.05 -5.24 -22.91
C LEU A 327 3.34 -6.45 -23.53
N TRP A 328 2.47 -7.11 -22.77
CA TRP A 328 1.70 -8.27 -23.20
C TRP A 328 0.24 -7.93 -23.51
N GLY A 329 -0.07 -6.69 -23.85
CA GLY A 329 -1.44 -6.21 -24.06
C GLY A 329 -2.23 -6.94 -25.15
N LYS A 330 -1.52 -7.52 -26.14
CA LYS A 330 -2.10 -8.32 -27.24
C LYS A 330 -2.27 -9.80 -26.91
N VAL A 331 -1.77 -10.27 -25.77
CA VAL A 331 -1.88 -11.66 -25.32
C VAL A 331 -3.25 -11.85 -24.66
N SER A 332 -3.92 -12.97 -24.93
CA SER A 332 -5.20 -13.29 -24.28
C SER A 332 -5.06 -13.33 -22.76
N ALA A 333 -6.09 -12.90 -22.03
CA ALA A 333 -6.10 -12.85 -20.56
C ALA A 333 -5.68 -14.20 -19.93
N LYS A 334 -6.22 -15.31 -20.45
CA LYS A 334 -5.89 -16.69 -20.02
C LYS A 334 -4.39 -16.98 -20.08
N ASN A 335 -3.72 -16.54 -21.14
CA ASN A 335 -2.29 -16.80 -21.32
C ASN A 335 -1.45 -15.78 -20.57
N ARG A 336 -1.82 -14.49 -20.64
CA ARG A 336 -1.14 -13.38 -19.96
C ARG A 336 -1.12 -13.56 -18.44
N GLY A 337 -2.18 -14.12 -17.86
CA GLY A 337 -2.27 -14.36 -16.43
C GLY A 337 -2.99 -13.23 -15.70
N VAL A 338 -3.71 -13.62 -14.65
CA VAL A 338 -4.68 -12.77 -13.94
C VAL A 338 -4.08 -11.50 -13.34
N VAL A 339 -2.80 -11.55 -12.95
CA VAL A 339 -2.13 -10.42 -12.29
C VAL A 339 -2.06 -9.17 -13.17
N PHE A 340 -2.06 -9.34 -14.50
CA PHE A 340 -2.00 -8.22 -15.47
C PHE A 340 -3.38 -7.75 -15.94
N GLU A 341 -4.47 -8.32 -15.41
CA GLU A 341 -5.82 -7.89 -15.70
C GLU A 341 -6.16 -6.58 -14.97
N LYS A 342 -7.05 -5.78 -15.57
CA LYS A 342 -7.42 -4.46 -15.04
C LYS A 342 -7.98 -4.51 -13.62
N THR A 343 -8.74 -5.56 -13.28
CA THR A 343 -9.28 -5.77 -11.94
C THR A 343 -8.17 -5.93 -10.89
N PHE A 344 -7.15 -6.72 -11.21
CA PHE A 344 -6.00 -6.91 -10.32
C PHE A 344 -5.21 -5.61 -10.14
N ILE A 345 -4.93 -4.90 -11.24
CA ILE A 345 -4.25 -3.60 -11.19
C ILE A 345 -5.04 -2.60 -10.35
N ARG A 346 -6.37 -2.51 -10.54
CA ARG A 346 -7.26 -1.65 -9.75
C ARG A 346 -7.18 -1.94 -8.25
N ALA A 347 -7.15 -3.21 -7.85
CA ALA A 347 -7.02 -3.56 -6.44
C ALA A 347 -5.70 -3.05 -5.84
N VAL A 348 -4.58 -3.23 -6.56
CA VAL A 348 -3.28 -2.69 -6.12
C VAL A 348 -3.29 -1.16 -6.11
N SER A 349 -3.90 -0.51 -7.10
CA SER A 349 -4.02 0.95 -7.14
C SER A 349 -4.83 1.49 -5.95
N ARG A 350 -5.93 0.82 -5.58
CA ARG A 350 -6.73 1.13 -4.37
C ARG A 350 -5.89 1.02 -3.09
N MET A 351 -5.15 -0.07 -2.92
CA MET A 351 -4.28 -0.25 -1.74
C MET A 351 -3.14 0.79 -1.68
N ARG A 352 -2.57 1.15 -2.84
CA ARG A 352 -1.58 2.22 -2.94
C ARG A 352 -2.16 3.57 -2.52
N LEU A 353 -3.36 3.90 -3.00
CA LEU A 353 -4.05 5.14 -2.63
C LEU A 353 -4.27 5.21 -1.12
N LYS A 354 -4.73 4.12 -0.50
CA LYS A 354 -4.90 4.04 0.94
C LYS A 354 -3.58 4.30 1.68
N ALA A 355 -2.47 3.68 1.26
CA ALA A 355 -1.16 3.94 1.85
C ALA A 355 -0.69 5.40 1.69
N MET A 356 -0.96 6.03 0.54
CA MET A 356 -0.68 7.45 0.31
C MET A 356 -1.49 8.35 1.27
N HIS A 357 -2.80 8.10 1.36
CA HIS A 357 -3.69 8.81 2.26
C HIS A 357 -3.23 8.68 3.72
N GLU A 358 -3.02 7.47 4.20
CA GLU A 358 -2.63 7.25 5.60
C GLU A 358 -1.24 7.82 5.93
N TYR A 359 -0.26 7.70 5.04
CA TYR A 359 1.06 8.29 5.26
C TYR A 359 0.95 9.82 5.43
N ARG A 360 0.12 10.46 4.61
CA ARG A 360 -0.11 11.91 4.72
C ARG A 360 -0.92 12.28 5.97
N ALA A 361 -1.96 11.51 6.28
CA ALA A 361 -2.85 11.76 7.42
C ALA A 361 -2.12 11.64 8.77
N GLN A 362 -1.09 10.79 8.88
CA GLN A 362 -0.24 10.68 10.07
C GLN A 362 0.62 11.93 10.34
N GLY A 363 0.71 12.88 9.41
CA GLY A 363 1.44 14.14 9.61
C GLY A 363 2.96 13.97 9.77
N GLN A 364 3.52 12.86 9.28
CA GLN A 364 4.96 12.62 9.36
C GLN A 364 5.74 13.67 8.53
N LYS A 365 6.76 14.29 9.14
CA LYS A 365 7.54 15.38 8.52
C LYS A 365 8.25 14.98 7.22
N ASP A 366 8.58 13.71 7.05
CA ASP A 366 9.29 13.20 5.87
C ASP A 366 8.37 12.67 4.77
N CYS A 367 7.04 12.78 4.93
CA CYS A 367 6.07 12.32 3.94
C CYS A 367 6.23 13.10 2.62
N PRO A 368 6.68 12.45 1.53
CA PRO A 368 6.91 13.14 0.26
C PRO A 368 5.63 13.34 -0.54
N VAL A 369 4.53 12.70 -0.13
CA VAL A 369 3.26 12.73 -0.83
C VAL A 369 2.50 14.01 -0.47
N THR A 370 2.14 14.79 -1.48
CA THR A 370 1.33 16.00 -1.30
C THR A 370 -0.16 15.72 -1.46
N PHE A 371 -1.01 16.65 -1.02
CA PHE A 371 -2.45 16.57 -1.28
C PHE A 371 -2.78 16.57 -2.78
N ASN A 372 -1.97 17.25 -3.60
CA ASN A 372 -2.15 17.27 -5.06
C ASN A 372 -1.81 15.92 -5.69
N ASP A 373 -0.76 15.24 -5.22
CA ASP A 373 -0.41 13.91 -5.70
C ASP A 373 -1.53 12.90 -5.40
N ILE A 374 -2.10 12.98 -4.19
CA ILE A 374 -3.23 12.13 -3.77
C ILE A 374 -4.48 12.43 -4.61
N ALA A 375 -4.83 13.71 -4.78
CA ALA A 375 -5.99 14.12 -5.56
C ALA A 375 -5.88 13.65 -7.02
N LYS A 376 -4.75 13.93 -7.68
CA LYS A 376 -4.49 13.50 -9.05
C LYS A 376 -4.59 11.97 -9.19
N TYR A 377 -3.97 11.23 -8.28
CA TYR A 377 -4.01 9.77 -8.34
C TYR A 377 -5.41 9.20 -8.08
N SER A 378 -6.21 9.88 -7.25
CA SER A 378 -7.62 9.53 -7.04
C SER A 378 -8.46 9.76 -8.31
N GLU A 379 -8.28 10.90 -8.99
CA GLU A 379 -8.93 11.20 -10.27
C GLU A 379 -8.57 10.16 -11.35
N GLU A 380 -7.30 9.75 -11.41
CA GLU A 380 -6.84 8.69 -12.33
C GLU A 380 -7.55 7.36 -12.06
N ILE A 381 -7.74 6.97 -10.79
CA ILE A 381 -8.47 5.75 -10.41
C ILE A 381 -9.95 5.85 -10.80
N VAL A 382 -10.62 6.97 -10.49
CA VAL A 382 -12.03 7.18 -10.86
C VAL A 382 -12.20 7.09 -12.38
N ALA A 383 -11.35 7.77 -13.14
CA ALA A 383 -11.39 7.74 -14.60
C ALA A 383 -11.15 6.34 -15.17
N GLU A 384 -10.19 5.57 -14.63
CA GLU A 384 -9.93 4.20 -15.08
C GLU A 384 -11.12 3.28 -14.80
N VAL A 385 -11.73 3.36 -13.61
CA VAL A 385 -12.90 2.55 -13.25
C VAL A 385 -14.08 2.89 -14.16
N GLU A 386 -14.36 4.17 -14.38
CA GLU A 386 -15.50 4.62 -15.17
C GLU A 386 -15.35 4.32 -16.67
N ALA A 387 -14.13 4.38 -17.20
CA ALA A 387 -13.82 4.02 -18.58
C ALA A 387 -13.95 2.51 -18.83
N ASN A 388 -13.79 1.69 -17.80
CA ASN A 388 -13.80 0.23 -17.88
C ASN A 388 -14.98 -0.42 -17.16
N ALA A 389 -16.01 0.38 -16.86
CA ALA A 389 -17.19 -0.09 -16.14
C ALA A 389 -17.90 -1.23 -16.90
N PRO A 390 -18.38 -2.25 -16.19
CA PRO A 390 -19.11 -3.37 -16.78
C PRO A 390 -20.32 -2.87 -17.58
N GLY A 391 -20.53 -3.41 -18.79
CA GLY A 391 -21.65 -3.02 -19.66
C GLY A 391 -21.41 -1.84 -20.62
N LYS A 392 -20.31 -1.08 -20.51
CA LYS A 392 -19.95 -0.03 -21.49
C LYS A 392 -19.28 -0.55 -22.76
N VAL A 393 -18.76 -1.78 -22.74
CA VAL A 393 -18.04 -2.41 -23.87
C VAL A 393 -18.87 -3.59 -24.38
N GLY A 394 -19.94 -3.30 -25.13
CA GLY A 394 -20.70 -4.23 -25.98
C GLY A 394 -20.92 -5.66 -25.48
N GLY A 395 -21.89 -5.87 -24.59
CA GLY A 395 -22.46 -7.19 -24.24
C GLY A 395 -22.77 -7.36 -22.75
N PRO A 396 -23.72 -8.26 -22.37
CA PRO A 396 -23.97 -8.57 -20.97
C PRO A 396 -22.80 -9.39 -20.44
N VAL A 397 -21.93 -8.77 -19.66
CA VAL A 397 -20.95 -9.49 -18.85
C VAL A 397 -21.61 -9.77 -17.51
N GLU A 398 -22.03 -11.02 -17.29
CA GLU A 398 -22.38 -11.50 -15.95
C GLU A 398 -21.12 -11.45 -15.08
N ILE A 399 -20.94 -10.34 -14.36
CA ILE A 399 -19.93 -10.24 -13.30
C ILE A 399 -20.57 -10.57 -11.96
N SER A 400 -19.84 -11.24 -11.08
CA SER A 400 -20.35 -11.52 -9.74
C SER A 400 -20.56 -10.21 -8.95
N PRO A 401 -21.56 -10.14 -8.05
CA PRO A 401 -21.71 -9.02 -7.15
C PRO A 401 -20.42 -8.70 -6.37
N ALA A 402 -19.67 -9.70 -5.93
CA ALA A 402 -18.39 -9.50 -5.27
C ALA A 402 -17.36 -8.83 -6.20
N THR A 403 -17.24 -9.28 -7.45
CA THR A 403 -16.35 -8.66 -8.45
C THR A 403 -16.74 -7.20 -8.71
N MET A 404 -18.04 -6.91 -8.79
CA MET A 404 -18.55 -5.54 -8.92
C MET A 404 -18.14 -4.69 -7.72
N GLY A 405 -18.33 -5.20 -6.50
CA GLY A 405 -17.97 -4.51 -5.27
C GLY A 405 -16.47 -4.25 -5.16
N SER A 406 -15.66 -5.31 -5.16
CA SER A 406 -14.22 -5.28 -4.93
C SER A 406 -13.43 -4.46 -5.93
N PHE A 407 -13.80 -4.53 -7.22
CA PHE A 407 -12.97 -3.98 -8.29
C PHE A 407 -13.59 -2.78 -9.00
N TYR A 408 -14.84 -2.42 -8.75
CA TYR A 408 -15.47 -1.25 -9.39
C TYR A 408 -16.06 -0.27 -8.37
N MET A 409 -16.89 -0.74 -7.44
CA MET A 409 -17.52 0.14 -6.45
C MET A 409 -16.51 0.67 -5.44
N TYR A 410 -15.75 -0.22 -4.78
CA TYR A 410 -14.83 0.19 -3.71
C TYR A 410 -13.65 1.05 -4.20
N PRO A 411 -12.94 0.73 -5.30
CA PRO A 411 -11.87 1.60 -5.78
C PRO A 411 -12.36 3.01 -6.14
N ARG A 412 -13.55 3.12 -6.75
CA ARG A 412 -14.15 4.42 -7.07
C ARG A 412 -14.57 5.19 -5.82
N ALA A 413 -15.29 4.53 -4.91
CA ALA A 413 -15.79 5.18 -3.69
C ALA A 413 -14.65 5.67 -2.80
N GLU A 414 -13.61 4.86 -2.58
CA GLU A 414 -12.44 5.26 -1.77
C GLU A 414 -11.62 6.38 -2.44
N ALA A 415 -11.52 6.38 -3.77
CA ALA A 415 -10.90 7.48 -4.51
C ALA A 415 -11.67 8.80 -4.36
N LEU A 416 -13.00 8.75 -4.51
CA LEU A 416 -13.87 9.91 -4.29
C LEU A 416 -13.81 10.39 -2.84
N SER A 417 -13.86 9.49 -1.85
CA SER A 417 -13.75 9.90 -0.44
C SER A 417 -12.40 10.56 -0.16
N THR A 418 -11.32 10.08 -0.79
CA THR A 418 -9.99 10.66 -0.65
C THR A 418 -9.89 12.04 -1.30
N LEU A 419 -10.54 12.26 -2.45
CA LEU A 419 -10.73 13.60 -3.03
C LEU A 419 -11.50 14.51 -2.06
N GLY A 420 -12.59 14.00 -1.49
CA GLY A 420 -13.37 14.67 -0.46
C GLY A 420 -12.49 15.16 0.69
N TRP A 421 -11.63 14.28 1.20
CA TRP A 421 -10.66 14.58 2.25
C TRP A 421 -9.63 15.63 1.85
N CYS A 422 -9.01 15.50 0.67
CA CYS A 422 -8.06 16.50 0.16
C CYS A 422 -8.69 17.89 0.10
N HIS A 423 -9.95 17.98 -0.34
CA HIS A 423 -10.70 19.23 -0.36
C HIS A 423 -11.02 19.74 1.05
N THR A 424 -11.40 18.88 1.99
CA THR A 424 -11.60 19.27 3.40
C THR A 424 -10.33 19.91 3.98
N GLN A 425 -9.17 19.26 3.80
CA GLN A 425 -7.90 19.73 4.35
C GLN A 425 -7.49 21.08 3.75
N ARG A 426 -7.70 21.28 2.45
CA ARG A 426 -7.47 22.56 1.79
C ARG A 426 -8.46 23.63 2.26
N GLY A 427 -9.72 23.29 2.47
CA GLY A 427 -10.75 24.21 2.97
C GLY A 427 -10.44 24.70 4.38
N LEU A 428 -9.97 23.82 5.26
CA LEU A 428 -9.53 24.19 6.62
C LEU A 428 -8.32 25.13 6.59
N ALA A 429 -7.42 24.95 5.61
CA ALA A 429 -6.25 25.79 5.40
C ALA A 429 -6.53 27.07 4.59
N ALA A 430 -7.74 27.24 4.03
CA ALA A 430 -8.07 28.37 3.19
C ALA A 430 -7.95 29.71 3.93
N THR A 431 -7.55 30.75 3.19
CA THR A 431 -7.37 32.11 3.73
C THR A 431 -8.53 33.03 3.42
N THR A 432 -9.41 32.66 2.48
CA THR A 432 -10.62 33.40 2.13
C THR A 432 -11.87 32.53 2.34
N ALA A 433 -13.00 33.17 2.62
CA ALA A 433 -14.28 32.48 2.76
C ALA A 433 -14.75 31.90 1.42
N GLU A 434 -14.51 32.59 0.31
CA GLU A 434 -14.85 32.12 -1.04
C GLU A 434 -14.13 30.80 -1.37
N ASP A 435 -12.81 30.74 -1.16
CA ASP A 435 -12.04 29.51 -1.37
C ASP A 435 -12.52 28.38 -0.45
N ALA A 436 -12.78 28.69 0.83
CA ALA A 436 -13.29 27.73 1.79
C ALA A 436 -14.64 27.16 1.35
N GLN A 437 -15.56 28.02 0.90
CA GLN A 437 -16.88 27.62 0.40
C GLN A 437 -16.77 26.67 -0.78
N GLU A 438 -15.95 27.00 -1.78
CA GLU A 438 -15.74 26.15 -2.96
C GLU A 438 -15.17 24.78 -2.55
N LEU A 439 -14.16 24.77 -1.69
CA LEU A 439 -13.47 23.56 -1.26
C LEU A 439 -14.37 22.65 -0.43
N PHE A 440 -15.13 23.19 0.52
CA PHE A 440 -16.06 22.37 1.31
C PHE A 440 -17.25 21.89 0.47
N THR A 441 -17.71 22.68 -0.51
CA THR A 441 -18.74 22.24 -1.46
C THR A 441 -18.27 21.04 -2.28
N LYS A 442 -17.06 21.11 -2.83
CA LYS A 442 -16.44 19.97 -3.53
C LYS A 442 -16.24 18.77 -2.60
N SER A 443 -15.82 19.02 -1.35
CA SER A 443 -15.63 17.97 -0.35
C SER A 443 -16.94 17.21 -0.07
N ALA A 444 -18.02 17.92 0.24
CA ALA A 444 -19.33 17.33 0.48
C ALA A 444 -19.84 16.55 -0.75
N MET A 445 -19.73 17.14 -1.95
CA MET A 445 -20.10 16.48 -3.21
C MET A 445 -19.37 15.14 -3.39
N TYR A 446 -18.04 15.12 -3.22
CA TYR A 446 -17.26 13.91 -3.39
C TYR A 446 -17.60 12.83 -2.36
N TYR A 447 -17.80 13.20 -1.10
CA TYR A 447 -18.22 12.25 -0.07
C TYR A 447 -19.63 11.69 -0.32
N MET A 448 -20.58 12.51 -0.79
CA MET A 448 -21.91 12.04 -1.19
C MET A 448 -21.80 11.01 -2.33
N GLN A 449 -21.06 11.34 -3.39
CA GLN A 449 -20.85 10.41 -4.51
C GLN A 449 -20.11 9.12 -4.10
N ALA A 450 -19.19 9.21 -3.14
CA ALA A 450 -18.51 8.05 -2.58
C ALA A 450 -19.50 7.14 -1.84
N ALA A 451 -20.32 7.71 -0.95
CA ALA A 451 -21.32 6.97 -0.18
C ALA A 451 -22.37 6.30 -1.07
N GLU A 452 -22.87 7.02 -2.06
CA GLU A 452 -23.88 6.52 -3.01
C GLU A 452 -23.32 5.46 -3.97
N GLY A 453 -22.01 5.43 -4.16
CA GLY A 453 -21.31 4.42 -4.94
C GLY A 453 -21.15 3.07 -4.23
N LEU A 454 -21.54 2.96 -2.96
CA LEU A 454 -21.40 1.76 -2.13
C LEU A 454 -22.74 1.07 -1.88
N PRO A 455 -22.74 -0.24 -1.55
CA PRO A 455 -23.92 -0.88 -0.98
C PRO A 455 -24.32 -0.17 0.32
N LEU A 456 -25.62 0.05 0.52
CA LEU A 456 -26.14 0.79 1.68
C LEU A 456 -25.77 0.13 3.03
N ASP A 457 -25.60 -1.19 3.02
CA ASP A 457 -25.18 -1.99 4.17
C ASP A 457 -23.66 -2.05 4.38
N ASP A 458 -22.86 -1.33 3.58
CA ASP A 458 -21.42 -1.19 3.81
C ASP A 458 -21.15 -0.12 4.86
N GLU A 459 -20.30 -0.45 5.85
CA GLU A 459 -19.93 0.48 6.93
C GLU A 459 -19.28 1.79 6.43
N TYR A 460 -18.63 1.79 5.26
CA TYR A 460 -18.03 2.99 4.71
C TYR A 460 -19.06 3.97 4.13
N ALA A 461 -20.25 3.51 3.72
CA ALA A 461 -21.30 4.39 3.21
C ALA A 461 -21.75 5.40 4.28
N ALA A 462 -22.02 4.93 5.50
CA ALA A 462 -22.37 5.79 6.63
C ALA A 462 -21.24 6.76 7.01
N VAL A 463 -19.99 6.29 6.99
CA VAL A 463 -18.81 7.13 7.26
C VAL A 463 -18.71 8.26 6.24
N TYR A 464 -18.95 7.98 4.96
CA TYR A 464 -18.89 8.98 3.89
C TYR A 464 -20.08 9.95 3.92
N PHE A 465 -21.31 9.50 4.18
CA PHE A 465 -22.43 10.43 4.41
C PHE A 465 -22.17 11.36 5.60
N LYS A 466 -21.60 10.83 6.69
CA LYS A 466 -21.20 11.62 7.85
C LYS A 466 -20.08 12.60 7.51
N ALA A 467 -19.09 12.21 6.70
CA ALA A 467 -18.04 13.12 6.25
C ALA A 467 -18.57 14.23 5.32
N ALA A 468 -19.58 13.93 4.50
CA ALA A 468 -20.28 14.94 3.71
C ALA A 468 -21.00 15.95 4.60
N LEU A 469 -21.73 15.47 5.62
CA LEU A 469 -22.37 16.30 6.63
C LEU A 469 -21.36 17.21 7.35
N GLU A 470 -20.21 16.67 7.74
CA GLU A 470 -19.15 17.47 8.37
C GLU A 470 -18.60 18.54 7.44
N ALA A 471 -18.39 18.23 6.16
CA ALA A 471 -17.96 19.22 5.18
C ALA A 471 -18.99 20.38 5.07
N HIS A 472 -20.29 20.08 5.14
CA HIS A 472 -21.33 21.12 5.20
C HIS A 472 -21.22 22.03 6.43
N TRP A 473 -20.88 21.49 7.61
CA TRP A 473 -20.70 22.31 8.81
C TRP A 473 -19.57 23.33 8.67
N TRP A 474 -18.56 23.06 7.85
CA TRP A 474 -17.42 23.99 7.65
C TRP A 474 -17.64 25.02 6.55
N MET A 475 -18.75 24.97 5.80
CA MET A 475 -19.07 25.95 4.76
C MET A 475 -19.33 27.34 5.38
N PRO A 476 -18.65 28.40 4.91
CA PRO A 476 -18.96 29.78 5.27
C PRO A 476 -20.44 30.13 5.00
N GLU A 477 -20.90 29.87 3.78
CA GLU A 477 -22.31 29.97 3.39
C GLU A 477 -22.92 28.57 3.51
N SER A 478 -23.26 28.22 4.75
CA SER A 478 -23.90 26.93 5.04
C SER A 478 -25.31 26.87 4.46
N GLN A 479 -25.69 25.67 4.03
CA GLN A 479 -27.01 25.44 3.45
C GLN A 479 -28.07 25.28 4.55
N SER A 480 -29.34 25.54 4.21
CA SER A 480 -30.50 25.42 5.09
C SER A 480 -30.50 24.12 5.90
N ILE A 481 -31.03 24.14 7.13
CA ILE A 481 -31.18 22.95 7.97
C ILE A 481 -31.88 21.77 7.25
N GLY A 482 -32.77 22.03 6.29
CA GLY A 482 -33.40 20.99 5.47
C GLY A 482 -32.42 20.08 4.71
N ILE A 483 -31.30 20.62 4.21
CA ILE A 483 -30.28 19.83 3.50
C ILE A 483 -29.47 19.01 4.50
N THR A 484 -29.10 19.61 5.63
CA THR A 484 -28.47 18.92 6.77
C THR A 484 -29.28 17.71 7.22
N LEU A 485 -30.60 17.89 7.43
CA LEU A 485 -31.51 16.81 7.82
C LEU A 485 -31.65 15.74 6.72
N SER A 486 -31.59 16.13 5.45
CA SER A 486 -31.61 15.18 4.33
C SER A 486 -30.37 14.28 4.32
N ILE A 487 -29.18 14.83 4.59
CA ILE A 487 -27.95 14.03 4.70
C ILE A 487 -28.00 13.14 5.94
N LEU A 488 -28.48 13.65 7.08
CA LEU A 488 -28.66 12.87 8.30
C LEU A 488 -29.62 11.69 8.12
N ALA A 489 -30.69 11.85 7.34
CA ALA A 489 -31.58 10.74 6.99
C ALA A 489 -30.83 9.63 6.25
N ARG A 490 -29.88 9.98 5.36
CA ARG A 490 -29.01 9.02 4.65
C ARG A 490 -28.02 8.33 5.59
N VAL A 491 -27.45 9.08 6.55
CA VAL A 491 -26.61 8.51 7.62
C VAL A 491 -27.41 7.48 8.43
N GLN A 492 -28.64 7.82 8.84
CA GLN A 492 -29.53 6.94 9.62
C GLN A 492 -29.93 5.69 8.84
N GLU A 493 -30.28 5.84 7.57
CA GLU A 493 -30.64 4.73 6.68
C GLU A 493 -29.46 3.74 6.54
N SER A 494 -28.26 4.25 6.25
CA SER A 494 -27.07 3.40 6.14
C SER A 494 -26.68 2.78 7.48
N PHE A 495 -26.81 3.52 8.58
CA PHE A 495 -26.55 3.01 9.93
C PHE A 495 -27.39 1.76 10.25
N GLN A 496 -28.70 1.85 10.02
CA GLN A 496 -29.62 0.72 10.23
C GLN A 496 -29.32 -0.47 9.31
N ALA A 497 -28.84 -0.21 8.09
CA ALA A 497 -28.48 -1.25 7.14
C ALA A 497 -27.19 -1.96 7.57
N TYR A 498 -26.10 -1.23 7.83
CA TYR A 498 -24.80 -1.83 8.10
C TYR A 498 -24.76 -2.55 9.45
N GLN A 499 -25.52 -2.11 10.47
CA GLN A 499 -25.49 -2.73 11.81
C GLN A 499 -25.79 -4.24 11.77
N LYS A 500 -26.62 -4.67 10.83
CA LYS A 500 -26.97 -6.09 10.66
C LYS A 500 -25.73 -6.95 10.35
N LEU A 501 -24.74 -6.38 9.65
CA LEU A 501 -23.55 -7.08 9.15
C LEU A 501 -22.25 -6.66 9.88
N TRP A 502 -22.09 -5.37 10.16
CA TRP A 502 -20.83 -4.74 10.59
C TRP A 502 -20.80 -4.24 12.04
N GLU A 503 -21.73 -4.65 12.90
CA GLU A 503 -21.74 -4.26 14.33
C GLU A 503 -20.49 -4.73 15.10
N HIS A 504 -19.83 -5.79 14.63
CA HIS A 504 -18.61 -6.34 15.22
C HIS A 504 -17.40 -6.17 14.29
N SER A 505 -17.44 -5.19 13.39
CA SER A 505 -16.28 -4.88 12.54
C SER A 505 -15.11 -4.35 13.40
N PRO A 506 -13.85 -4.49 12.95
CA PRO A 506 -12.68 -3.99 13.68
C PRO A 506 -12.76 -2.49 14.03
N ILE A 507 -13.42 -1.69 13.20
CA ILE A 507 -13.53 -0.24 13.38
C ILE A 507 -14.81 0.18 14.11
N ALA A 508 -15.73 -0.76 14.42
CA ALA A 508 -17.04 -0.44 14.99
C ALA A 508 -16.93 0.41 16.28
N LYS A 509 -15.98 0.08 17.15
CA LYS A 509 -15.74 0.81 18.41
C LYS A 509 -15.36 2.28 18.21
N GLU A 510 -14.67 2.60 17.12
CA GLU A 510 -14.26 3.98 16.79
C GLU A 510 -15.29 4.69 15.91
N ARG A 511 -15.93 3.95 15.00
CA ARG A 511 -16.92 4.43 14.03
C ARG A 511 -18.25 4.78 14.68
N ASP A 512 -18.86 3.83 15.42
CA ASP A 512 -20.25 3.95 15.87
C ASP A 512 -20.50 5.13 16.81
N PRO A 513 -19.60 5.49 17.75
CA PRO A 513 -19.77 6.71 18.55
C PRO A 513 -19.86 7.99 17.70
N GLN A 514 -19.10 8.07 16.61
CA GLN A 514 -19.12 9.24 15.72
C GLN A 514 -20.43 9.31 14.91
N ILE A 515 -20.95 8.16 14.47
CA ILE A 515 -22.24 8.09 13.78
C ILE A 515 -23.37 8.47 14.75
N HIS A 516 -23.37 7.92 15.97
CA HIS A 516 -24.34 8.32 16.99
C HIS A 516 -24.28 9.81 17.32
N HIS A 517 -23.10 10.40 17.41
CA HIS A 517 -22.96 11.84 17.63
C HIS A 517 -23.61 12.66 16.51
N ALA A 518 -23.40 12.29 15.23
CA ALA A 518 -24.05 12.94 14.11
C ALA A 518 -25.59 12.80 14.17
N LEU A 519 -26.09 11.59 14.45
CA LEU A 519 -27.53 11.33 14.56
C LEU A 519 -28.16 12.06 15.75
N GLY A 520 -27.45 12.16 16.88
CA GLY A 520 -27.86 12.94 18.05
C GLY A 520 -28.06 14.42 17.71
N PHE A 521 -27.10 15.03 17.00
CA PHE A 521 -27.25 16.39 16.50
C PHE A 521 -28.51 16.56 15.63
N GLY A 522 -28.84 15.57 14.79
CA GLY A 522 -30.08 15.57 14.02
C GLY A 522 -31.35 15.57 14.88
N LEU A 523 -31.38 14.76 15.95
CA LEU A 523 -32.48 14.74 16.91
C LEU A 523 -32.65 16.09 17.62
N ASP A 524 -31.55 16.71 18.02
CA ASP A 524 -31.56 18.02 18.67
C ASP A 524 -32.09 19.11 17.71
N CYS A 525 -31.72 19.05 16.42
CA CYS A 525 -32.27 19.93 15.38
C CYS A 525 -33.78 19.72 15.19
N PHE A 526 -34.25 18.48 15.11
CA PHE A 526 -35.69 18.19 15.01
C PHE A 526 -36.46 18.71 16.23
N ALA A 527 -35.92 18.55 17.43
CA ALA A 527 -36.53 19.06 18.65
C ALA A 527 -36.59 20.59 18.65
N ALA A 528 -35.54 21.26 18.16
CA ALA A 528 -35.51 22.71 18.04
C ALA A 528 -36.51 23.25 17.01
N LEU A 529 -36.67 22.60 15.85
CA LEU A 529 -37.70 22.91 14.86
C LEU A 529 -39.11 22.74 15.44
N ALA A 530 -39.38 21.62 16.10
CA ALA A 530 -40.68 21.34 16.71
C ALA A 530 -41.05 22.34 17.81
N GLN A 531 -40.05 22.90 18.50
CA GLN A 531 -40.22 23.94 19.53
C GLN A 531 -40.25 25.36 18.96
N GLY A 532 -40.08 25.54 17.64
CA GLY A 532 -39.98 26.87 17.01
C GLY A 532 -38.74 27.67 17.40
N LYS A 533 -37.68 26.99 17.90
CA LYS A 533 -36.40 27.63 18.27
C LYS A 533 -35.52 27.94 17.06
N ILE A 534 -35.73 27.20 15.98
CA ILE A 534 -35.12 27.41 14.67
C ILE A 534 -36.20 27.25 13.59
N VAL A 535 -35.94 27.75 12.38
CA VAL A 535 -36.78 27.61 11.18
C VAL A 535 -36.01 26.92 10.05
N ASP A 536 -36.71 26.44 9.01
CA ASP A 536 -36.11 25.69 7.91
C ASP A 536 -35.00 26.44 7.15
N SER A 537 -35.03 27.77 7.14
CA SER A 537 -34.01 28.60 6.51
C SER A 537 -32.77 28.82 7.37
N ASP A 538 -32.78 28.42 8.65
CA ASP A 538 -31.68 28.68 9.57
C ASP A 538 -30.45 27.86 9.20
N ILE A 539 -29.30 28.47 9.47
CA ILE A 539 -28.00 27.83 9.39
C ILE A 539 -27.68 27.27 10.77
N VAL A 540 -27.60 25.95 10.87
CA VAL A 540 -27.37 25.26 12.14
C VAL A 540 -26.08 24.45 12.08
N LYS A 541 -25.22 24.64 13.09
CA LYS A 541 -23.96 23.91 13.24
C LYS A 541 -23.87 23.27 14.63
N PRO A 542 -23.17 22.13 14.79
CA PRO A 542 -23.01 21.51 16.09
C PRO A 542 -22.15 22.36 17.03
N MET A 543 -22.44 22.34 18.32
CA MET A 543 -21.68 23.07 19.34
C MET A 543 -20.17 22.74 19.30
N ALA A 544 -19.80 21.52 18.88
CA ALA A 544 -18.43 21.06 18.78
C ALA A 544 -17.53 21.85 17.80
N VAL A 545 -18.13 22.56 16.83
CA VAL A 545 -17.39 23.41 15.86
C VAL A 545 -17.38 24.89 16.26
N ARG A 546 -18.14 25.28 17.30
CA ARG A 546 -18.19 26.67 17.78
C ARG A 546 -16.79 27.14 18.22
N GLY A 547 -16.37 28.29 17.70
CA GLY A 547 -15.05 28.87 17.99
C GLY A 547 -13.87 28.18 17.28
N LYS A 548 -14.11 27.09 16.54
CA LYS A 548 -13.14 26.48 15.61
C LYS A 548 -13.40 26.90 14.17
N ASP A 549 -14.66 27.11 13.83
CA ASP A 549 -15.06 27.69 12.55
C ASP A 549 -14.78 29.20 12.54
N LYS A 550 -13.74 29.58 11.78
CA LYS A 550 -13.34 30.98 11.61
C LYS A 550 -14.22 31.73 10.58
N TRP A 551 -15.14 31.04 9.93
CA TRP A 551 -16.03 31.59 8.90
C TRP A 551 -17.46 31.83 9.39
N ALA A 552 -17.80 31.40 10.60
CA ALA A 552 -19.15 31.51 11.12
C ALA A 552 -19.57 32.98 11.27
N GLY A 553 -20.63 33.37 10.57
CA GLY A 553 -21.29 34.66 10.75
C GLY A 553 -22.25 34.68 11.96
N PRO A 554 -22.76 35.86 12.32
CA PRO A 554 -23.70 36.03 13.44
C PRO A 554 -25.03 35.27 13.28
N GLU A 555 -25.39 34.91 12.05
CA GLU A 555 -26.60 34.17 11.69
C GLU A 555 -26.54 32.66 11.99
N VAL A 556 -25.37 32.12 12.34
CA VAL A 556 -25.21 30.70 12.65
C VAL A 556 -25.79 30.38 14.03
N VAL A 557 -26.76 29.47 14.06
CA VAL A 557 -27.30 28.88 15.29
C VAL A 557 -26.47 27.66 15.66
N TYR A 558 -26.03 27.59 16.92
CA TYR A 558 -25.29 26.43 17.44
C TYR A 558 -26.20 25.59 18.32
N ILE A 559 -26.27 24.29 18.01
CA ILE A 559 -27.02 23.28 18.77
C ILE A 559 -26.05 22.24 19.32
#